data_AF-B7J874-F1
#
_entry.id   AF-B7J874-F1
#
_cell.length_a   1.000
_cell.length_b   1.000
_cell.length_c   1.000
_cell.angle_alpha   90.00
_cell.angle_beta   90.00
_cell.angle_gamma   90.00
#
_symmetry.space_group_name_H-M   'P 1'
#
loop_
_entity.id
_entity.type
_entity.pdbx_description
1 polymer ?
#
loop_
_entity_poly.entity_id
_entity_poly.type
_entity_poly.pdbx_seq_one_letter_code
_entity_poly.pdbx_strand_id
1 'polypeptide(L)'
;MEKRRRKMDVANMVASTKLSQSRLNATLKLAEKFQEDPQKTERLAASLCIPCFYSSALGGAAITQEPCMCCGAVQMYGSTNTDALCMDCAQEAHLCKHCGGDVELRTGRKNWPRAKDSGVPAL
;
A
#
# COMPACT_ATOMS: atom_id res chain seq x y z
N MET A 1 -29.07 5.96 2.55
CA MET A 1 -28.78 6.59 1.24
C MET A 1 -29.35 5.68 0.16
N GLU A 2 -30.40 6.10 -0.53
CA GLU A 2 -31.07 5.28 -1.55
C GLU A 2 -30.54 5.62 -2.95
N LYS A 3 -30.26 4.60 -3.77
CA LYS A 3 -29.75 4.78 -5.13
C LYS A 3 -30.88 4.78 -6.15
N ARG A 4 -30.84 5.70 -7.12
CA ARG A 4 -31.77 5.73 -8.24
C ARG A 4 -31.48 4.61 -9.25
N ARG A 5 -32.52 4.06 -9.87
CA ARG A 5 -32.42 3.08 -10.97
C ARG A 5 -31.70 3.69 -12.17
N ARG A 6 -30.75 2.95 -12.77
CA ARG A 6 -30.10 3.35 -14.03
C ARG A 6 -31.03 3.10 -15.22
N LYS A 7 -30.99 3.99 -16.21
CA LYS A 7 -31.70 3.79 -17.48
C LYS A 7 -30.97 2.77 -18.34
N MET A 8 -31.71 1.81 -18.90
CA MET A 8 -31.17 0.81 -19.81
C MET A 8 -31.26 1.35 -21.24
N ASP A 9 -30.19 1.99 -21.71
CA ASP A 9 -30.07 2.51 -23.08
C ASP A 9 -28.65 2.28 -23.62
N VAL A 10 -28.51 2.43 -24.94
CA VAL A 10 -27.25 2.18 -25.64
C VAL A 10 -26.11 3.06 -25.13
N ALA A 11 -26.38 4.32 -24.80
CA ALA A 11 -25.35 5.22 -24.30
C ALA A 11 -24.79 4.76 -22.94
N ASN A 12 -25.67 4.38 -22.01
CA ASN A 12 -25.29 3.83 -20.70
C ASN A 12 -24.53 2.51 -20.82
N MET A 13 -24.96 1.62 -21.73
CA MET A 13 -24.27 0.36 -21.99
C MET A 13 -22.88 0.59 -22.59
N VAL A 14 -22.76 1.46 -23.60
CA VAL A 14 -21.47 1.81 -24.23
C VAL A 14 -20.52 2.47 -23.22
N ALA A 15 -20.99 3.41 -22.41
CA ALA A 15 -20.18 4.07 -21.39
C ALA A 15 -19.67 3.06 -20.34
N SER A 16 -20.53 2.14 -19.91
CA SER A 16 -20.17 1.06 -18.98
C SER A 16 -19.11 0.14 -19.60
N THR A 17 -19.27 -0.25 -20.87
CA THR A 17 -18.30 -1.09 -21.59
C THR A 17 -16.95 -0.38 -21.72
N LYS A 18 -16.93 0.91 -22.08
CA LYS A 18 -15.68 1.69 -22.16
C LYS A 18 -14.95 1.71 -20.82
N LEU A 19 -15.68 1.96 -19.73
CA LEU A 19 -15.09 1.95 -18.39
C LEU A 19 -14.52 0.56 -18.03
N SER A 20 -15.22 -0.52 -18.38
CA SER A 20 -14.73 -1.87 -18.19
C SER A 20 -13.46 -2.16 -18.99
N GLN A 21 -13.39 -1.73 -20.25
CA GLN A 21 -12.18 -1.84 -21.08
C GLN A 21 -11.01 -1.06 -20.47
N SER A 22 -11.24 0.17 -20.04
CA SER A 22 -10.19 0.97 -19.37
C SER A 22 -9.68 0.31 -18.10
N ARG A 23 -10.57 -0.29 -17.28
CA ARG A 23 -10.19 -1.04 -16.08
C ARG A 23 -9.36 -2.26 -16.42
N LEU A 24 -9.76 -3.05 -17.41
CA LEU A 24 -9.00 -4.22 -17.87
C LEU A 24 -7.58 -3.80 -18.29
N ASN A 25 -7.47 -2.78 -19.14
CA ASN A 25 -6.19 -2.29 -19.63
C ASN A 25 -5.31 -1.74 -18.49
N ALA A 26 -5.90 -1.06 -17.50
CA ALA A 26 -5.17 -0.57 -16.33
C ALA A 26 -4.65 -1.73 -15.46
N THR A 27 -5.47 -2.77 -15.25
CA THR A 27 -5.07 -3.97 -14.51
C THR A 27 -3.94 -4.71 -15.20
N LEU A 28 -4.00 -4.87 -16.52
CA LEU A 28 -2.93 -5.53 -17.30
C LEU A 28 -1.60 -4.76 -17.19
N LYS A 29 -1.64 -3.43 -17.36
CA LYS A 29 -0.46 -2.57 -17.17
C LYS A 29 0.11 -2.65 -15.75
N LEU A 30 -0.74 -2.78 -14.74
CA LEU A 30 -0.28 -2.96 -13.36
C LEU A 30 0.40 -4.32 -13.18
N ALA A 31 -0.15 -5.38 -13.80
CA ALA A 31 0.47 -6.70 -13.78
C ALA A 31 1.85 -6.70 -14.46
N GLU A 32 2.01 -5.99 -15.58
CA GLU A 32 3.32 -5.77 -16.22
C GLU A 32 4.30 -5.11 -15.25
N LYS A 33 3.90 -4.02 -14.57
CA LYS A 33 4.73 -3.36 -13.56
C LYS A 33 5.13 -4.28 -12.40
N PHE A 34 4.22 -5.16 -11.96
CA PHE A 34 4.53 -6.14 -10.92
C PHE A 34 5.56 -7.18 -11.36
N GLN A 35 5.57 -7.55 -12.65
CA GLN A 35 6.50 -8.54 -13.19
C GLN A 35 7.88 -7.92 -13.50
N GLU A 36 7.90 -6.75 -14.13
CA GLU A 36 9.13 -6.13 -14.63
C GLU A 36 9.83 -5.28 -13.57
N ASP A 37 9.09 -4.74 -12.60
CA ASP A 37 9.58 -3.80 -11.58
C ASP A 37 10.50 -2.69 -12.14
N PRO A 38 10.02 -1.89 -13.12
CA PRO A 38 10.86 -0.94 -13.86
C PRO A 38 11.49 0.15 -12.96
N GLN A 39 10.86 0.45 -11.82
CA GLN A 39 11.30 1.46 -10.85
C GLN A 39 11.88 0.80 -9.57
N LYS A 40 12.51 -0.37 -9.71
CA LYS A 40 13.07 -1.14 -8.58
C LYS A 40 13.94 -0.32 -7.63
N THR A 41 14.81 0.53 -8.16
CA THR A 41 15.73 1.35 -7.36
C THR A 41 14.98 2.35 -6.47
N GLU A 42 14.01 3.06 -7.03
CA GLU A 42 13.15 4.00 -6.31
C GLU A 42 12.30 3.28 -5.26
N ARG A 43 11.73 2.13 -5.63
CA ARG A 43 10.94 1.30 -4.74
C ARG A 43 11.73 0.83 -3.52
N LEU A 44 12.94 0.32 -3.73
CA LEU A 44 13.80 -0.15 -2.65
C LEU A 44 14.30 1.02 -1.78
N ALA A 45 14.61 2.17 -2.39
CA ALA A 45 14.97 3.38 -1.65
C ALA A 45 13.83 3.88 -0.75
N ALA A 46 12.57 3.72 -1.20
CA ALA A 46 11.37 4.02 -0.42
C ALA A 46 10.97 2.91 0.59
N SER A 47 11.72 1.80 0.65
CA SER A 47 11.41 0.62 1.44
C SER A 47 9.98 0.13 1.24
N LEU A 48 9.56 -0.07 -0.02
CA LEU A 48 8.22 -0.57 -0.35
C LEU A 48 8.30 -1.92 -1.07
N CYS A 49 7.36 -2.83 -0.78
CA CYS A 49 7.19 -4.04 -1.57
C CYS A 49 6.53 -3.69 -2.93
N ILE A 50 6.67 -4.59 -3.91
CA ILE A 50 6.15 -4.39 -5.27
C ILE A 50 4.65 -4.01 -5.28
N PRO A 51 3.75 -4.70 -4.55
CA PRO A 51 2.35 -4.31 -4.47
C PRO A 51 2.16 -2.90 -3.90
N CYS A 52 2.78 -2.56 -2.77
CA CYS A 52 2.57 -1.26 -2.12
C CYS A 52 3.15 -0.09 -2.91
N PHE A 53 4.16 -0.31 -3.75
CA PHE A 53 4.75 0.75 -4.57
C PHE A 53 3.91 1.09 -5.81
N TYR A 54 3.41 0.08 -6.53
CA TYR A 54 2.67 0.32 -7.78
C TYR A 54 1.15 0.39 -7.62
N SER A 55 0.60 -0.09 -6.51
CA SER A 55 -0.84 0.01 -6.26
C SER A 55 -1.24 1.37 -5.69
N SER A 56 -2.45 1.81 -6.00
CA SER A 56 -3.06 2.98 -5.37
C SER A 56 -3.93 2.55 -4.19
N ALA A 57 -3.77 3.19 -3.04
CA ALA A 57 -4.67 3.05 -1.90
C ALA A 57 -5.63 4.26 -1.81
N LEU A 58 -6.80 4.04 -1.21
CA LEU A 58 -7.71 5.12 -0.85
C LEU A 58 -7.35 5.62 0.55
N GLY A 59 -7.00 6.89 0.67
CA GLY A 59 -6.80 7.57 1.96
C GLY A 59 -7.82 8.67 2.16
N GLY A 60 -8.45 8.71 3.34
CA GLY A 60 -9.26 9.85 3.77
C GLY A 60 -8.35 10.99 4.25
N ALA A 61 -8.77 12.24 4.03
CA ALA A 61 -8.07 13.41 4.55
C ALA A 61 -8.28 13.50 6.08
N ALA A 62 -7.26 13.12 6.85
CA ALA A 62 -7.28 13.07 8.30
C ALA A 62 -5.85 13.20 8.84
N ILE A 63 -5.66 13.82 10.00
CA ILE A 63 -4.38 13.73 10.72
C ILE A 63 -4.40 12.43 11.51
N THR A 64 -3.62 11.44 11.08
CA THR A 64 -3.59 10.10 11.68
C THR A 64 -2.25 9.89 12.38
N GLN A 65 -2.31 9.45 13.64
CA GLN A 65 -1.15 8.95 14.38
C GLN A 65 -1.10 7.44 14.26
N GLU A 66 0.04 6.90 13.80
CA GLU A 66 0.26 5.46 13.72
C GLU A 66 1.62 5.14 14.38
N PRO A 67 1.67 4.32 15.44
CA PRO A 67 2.93 3.89 16.02
C PRO A 67 3.62 2.84 15.13
N CYS A 68 4.93 2.94 14.97
CA CYS A 68 5.73 1.94 14.27
C CYS A 68 5.57 0.56 14.93
N MET A 69 5.19 -0.46 14.17
CA MET A 69 5.03 -1.85 14.61
C MET A 69 6.31 -2.46 15.21
N CYS A 70 7.50 -1.95 14.85
CA CYS A 70 8.77 -2.46 15.37
C CYS A 70 9.24 -1.71 16.62
N CYS A 71 9.30 -0.38 16.60
CA CYS A 71 9.90 0.41 17.69
C CYS A 71 8.91 1.22 18.52
N GLY A 72 7.62 1.19 18.20
CA GLY A 72 6.57 1.94 18.90
C GLY A 72 6.59 3.46 18.68
N ALA A 73 7.56 4.00 17.95
CA ALA A 73 7.64 5.44 17.71
C ALA A 73 6.41 5.95 16.93
N VAL A 74 5.70 6.92 17.50
CA VAL A 74 4.50 7.52 16.90
C VAL A 74 4.89 8.34 15.66
N GLN A 75 4.27 8.00 14.53
CA GLN A 75 4.38 8.75 13.27
C GLN A 75 3.08 9.52 13.02
N MET A 76 3.17 10.69 12.38
CA MET A 76 2.00 11.49 12.00
C MET A 76 1.86 11.56 10.47
N TYR A 77 0.64 11.32 9.99
CA TYR A 77 0.30 11.33 8.57
C TYR A 77 -0.86 12.28 8.30
N GLY A 78 -0.88 12.89 7.11
CA GLY A 78 -1.98 13.73 6.64
C GLY A 78 -3.16 12.97 6.01
N SER A 79 -3.16 11.63 6.10
CA SER A 79 -4.26 10.80 5.64
C SER A 79 -4.39 9.51 6.47
N THR A 80 -5.52 8.81 6.29
CA THR A 80 -5.72 7.48 6.87
C THR A 80 -4.92 6.37 6.17
N ASN A 81 -4.20 6.67 5.08
CA ASN A 81 -3.28 5.74 4.43
C ASN A 81 -1.89 5.89 5.05
N THR A 82 -1.67 5.18 6.16
CA THR A 82 -0.47 5.29 7.01
C THR A 82 0.51 4.15 6.77
N ASP A 83 1.75 4.30 7.25
CA ASP A 83 2.76 3.24 7.19
C ASP A 83 2.85 2.48 8.53
N ALA A 84 2.90 1.15 8.46
CA ALA A 84 3.03 0.27 9.63
C ALA A 84 4.41 0.34 10.30
N LEU A 85 5.46 0.77 9.60
CA LEU A 85 6.81 0.93 10.13
C LEU A 85 7.35 2.31 9.81
N CYS A 86 8.18 2.86 10.70
CA CYS A 86 9.02 4.01 10.37
C CYS A 86 10.09 3.61 9.35
N MET A 87 10.64 4.60 8.64
CA MET A 87 11.63 4.37 7.59
C MET A 87 12.86 3.61 8.10
N ASP A 88 13.38 3.97 9.26
CA ASP A 88 14.60 3.37 9.82
C ASP A 88 14.42 1.88 10.11
N CYS A 89 13.31 1.50 10.75
CA CYS A 89 13.01 0.10 11.05
C CYS A 89 12.74 -0.70 9.78
N ALA A 90 12.08 -0.09 8.79
CA ALA A 90 11.83 -0.73 7.50
C ALA A 90 13.14 -1.02 6.74
N GLN A 91 14.07 -0.05 6.71
CA GLN A 91 15.38 -0.21 6.08
C GLN A 91 16.26 -1.22 6.81
N GLU A 92 16.39 -1.12 8.14
CA GLU A 92 17.19 -2.03 8.97
C GLU A 92 16.72 -3.48 8.82
N ALA A 93 15.40 -3.69 8.79
CA ALA A 93 14.84 -5.02 8.70
C ALA A 93 14.59 -5.51 7.26
N HIS A 94 14.83 -4.70 6.22
CA HIS A 94 14.46 -5.00 4.83
C HIS A 94 12.96 -5.34 4.66
N LEU A 95 12.10 -4.58 5.33
CA LEU A 95 10.64 -4.72 5.26
C LEU A 95 10.00 -3.56 4.50
N CYS A 96 8.81 -3.79 3.99
CA CYS A 96 7.95 -2.75 3.45
C CYS A 96 7.50 -1.83 4.58
N LYS A 97 7.82 -0.53 4.50
CA LYS A 97 7.39 0.45 5.50
C LYS A 97 5.87 0.52 5.62
N HIS A 98 5.19 0.38 4.49
CA HIS A 98 3.74 0.53 4.42
C HIS A 98 2.98 -0.63 5.08
N CYS A 99 3.24 -1.87 4.65
CA CYS A 99 2.49 -3.04 5.13
C CYS A 99 3.23 -3.94 6.13
N GLY A 100 4.52 -3.70 6.38
CA GLY A 100 5.34 -4.52 7.28
C GLY A 100 5.81 -5.87 6.71
N GLY A 101 5.41 -6.25 5.50
CA GLY A 101 5.85 -7.48 4.83
C GLY A 101 7.28 -7.40 4.30
N ASP A 102 7.84 -8.52 3.83
CA ASP A 102 9.17 -8.54 3.20
C ASP A 102 9.18 -7.69 1.91
N VAL A 103 10.22 -6.88 1.73
CA VAL A 103 10.31 -5.94 0.60
C VAL A 103 10.43 -6.65 -0.76
N GLU A 104 10.85 -7.92 -0.77
CA GLU A 104 10.96 -8.80 -1.93
C GLU A 104 9.97 -9.98 -1.87
N LEU A 105 8.94 -9.91 -1.01
CA LEU A 105 7.87 -10.91 -0.86
C LEU A 105 8.35 -12.30 -0.42
N ARG A 106 9.50 -12.39 0.26
CA ARG A 106 10.02 -13.67 0.78
C ARG A 106 9.34 -14.07 2.08
N THR A 107 8.68 -15.22 2.10
CA THR A 107 8.01 -15.74 3.31
C THR A 107 8.91 -16.65 4.16
N GLY A 108 9.92 -17.29 3.57
CA GLY A 108 10.79 -18.27 4.22
C GLY A 108 11.95 -17.71 5.05
N ARG A 109 11.90 -16.44 5.46
CA ARG A 109 12.97 -15.81 6.25
C ARG A 109 13.03 -16.45 7.65
N LYS A 110 14.23 -16.87 8.08
CA LYS A 110 14.43 -17.46 9.41
C LYS A 110 14.47 -16.41 10.52
N ASN A 111 15.07 -15.25 10.24
CA ASN A 111 15.32 -14.20 11.22
C ASN A 111 14.40 -13.01 10.99
N TRP A 112 13.14 -13.12 11.41
CA TRP A 112 12.21 -12.00 11.44
C TRP A 112 12.54 -11.05 12.59
N PRO A 113 12.47 -9.72 12.39
CA PRO A 113 12.64 -8.77 13.48
C PRO A 113 11.55 -8.95 14.52
N ARG A 114 11.89 -8.71 15.78
CA ARG A 114 10.94 -8.65 16.89
C ARG A 114 10.65 -7.19 17.22
N ALA A 115 9.51 -6.93 17.85
CA ALA A 115 9.27 -5.63 18.44
C ALA A 115 10.41 -5.30 19.41
N LYS A 116 11.02 -4.14 19.25
CA LYS A 116 11.94 -3.57 20.24
C LYS A 116 11.06 -3.15 21.39
N ASP A 117 11.42 -3.48 22.63
CA ASP A 117 10.68 -3.04 23.81
C ASP A 117 10.66 -1.51 23.82
N SER A 118 9.60 -0.94 23.27
CA SER A 118 9.36 0.48 23.31
C SER A 118 8.97 0.75 24.76
N GLY A 119 9.82 1.44 25.52
CA GLY A 119 9.47 1.99 26.85
C GLY A 119 8.30 2.99 26.83
N VAL A 120 7.42 2.89 25.83
CA VAL A 120 6.20 3.64 25.64
C VAL A 120 5.09 2.78 26.26
N PRO A 121 4.43 3.23 27.33
CA PRO A 121 3.30 2.51 27.89
C PRO A 121 2.20 2.39 26.83
N ALA A 122 1.63 1.19 26.70
CA ALA A 122 0.41 0.98 25.93
C ALA A 122 -0.65 1.97 26.45
N LEU A 123 -1.12 2.86 25.57
CA LEU A 123 -2.19 3.81 25.84
C LEU A 123 -3.52 3.09 26.08
#